data_AF-A0A3D4NH62-F1
#
_entry.id   AF-A0A3D4NH62-F1
#
_cell.length_a   1.000
_cell.length_b   1.000
_cell.length_c   1.000
_cell.angle_alpha   90.00
_cell.angle_beta   90.00
_cell.angle_gamma   90.00
#
_symmetry.space_group_name_H-M   'P 1'
#
loop_
_entity.id
_entity.type
_entity.pdbx_description
1 polymer ?
#
loop_
_entity_poly.entity_id
_entity_poly.type
_entity_poly.pdbx_seq_one_letter_code
_entity_poly.pdbx_strand_id
1 'polypeptide(L)'
;MQESLEATKEFVVNALAKMVDRDLIVKEVCLRQNCFWEEGESLVNRIESENRSRLEKSKSPLMLILSSLFATAGLVWALFSFYGLVAPIYLMWKEHRGLVHGALWIYNFWSLFPFLLMSTGMTISGIFGVIHSVKRLRGEDVEEPI
;
A
#
# COMPACT_ATOMS: atom_id res chain seq x y z
N MET A 1 17.99 37.74 -4.20
CA MET A 1 17.25 37.19 -3.05
C MET A 1 16.24 36.09 -3.45
N GLN A 2 15.53 36.21 -4.59
CA GLN A 2 14.59 35.19 -5.10
C GLN A 2 15.22 33.82 -5.43
N GLU A 3 16.47 33.76 -5.88
CA GLU A 3 17.18 32.50 -6.18
C GLU A 3 17.32 31.56 -4.96
N SER A 4 17.53 32.13 -3.77
CA SER A 4 17.66 31.33 -2.54
C SER A 4 16.34 30.68 -2.12
N LEU A 5 15.21 31.30 -2.45
CA LEU A 5 13.87 30.82 -2.09
C LEU A 5 13.47 29.65 -2.99
N GLU A 6 13.73 29.74 -4.30
CA GLU A 6 13.48 28.66 -5.27
C GLU A 6 14.32 27.42 -4.94
N ALA A 7 15.62 27.59 -4.65
CA ALA A 7 16.49 26.48 -4.25
C ALA A 7 16.05 25.84 -2.91
N THR A 8 15.51 26.63 -1.98
CA THR A 8 14.95 26.12 -0.72
C THR A 8 13.66 25.34 -0.96
N LYS A 9 12.77 25.84 -1.84
CA LYS A 9 11.54 25.12 -2.23
C LYS A 9 11.87 23.77 -2.86
N GLU A 10 12.81 23.73 -3.80
CA GLU A 10 13.17 22.49 -4.49
C GLU A 10 13.81 21.47 -3.53
N PHE A 11 14.65 21.93 -2.60
CA PHE A 11 15.20 21.08 -1.54
C PHE A 11 14.12 20.51 -0.62
N VAL A 12 13.19 21.33 -0.15
CA VAL A 12 12.07 20.91 0.73
C VAL A 12 11.19 19.89 0.03
N VAL A 13 10.83 20.13 -1.24
CA VAL A 13 10.02 19.19 -2.03
C VAL A 13 10.75 17.85 -2.24
N ASN A 14 12.05 17.88 -2.52
CA ASN A 14 12.84 16.66 -2.74
C ASN A 14 13.09 15.88 -1.43
N ALA A 15 13.27 16.59 -0.31
CA ALA A 15 13.41 15.98 1.03
C ALA A 15 12.08 15.37 1.53
N LEU A 16 10.95 16.08 1.34
CA LEU A 16 9.61 15.57 1.64
C LEU A 16 9.25 14.36 0.75
N ALA A 17 9.68 14.37 -0.52
CA ALA A 17 9.47 13.23 -1.42
C ALA A 17 10.29 11.98 -1.02
N LYS A 18 11.45 12.16 -0.38
CA LYS A 18 12.31 11.06 0.11
C LYS A 18 11.95 10.53 1.50
N MET A 19 10.83 10.96 2.08
CA MET A 19 10.40 10.59 3.45
C MET A 19 11.46 10.90 4.52
N VAL A 20 12.17 12.02 4.39
CA VAL A 20 13.04 12.52 5.48
C VAL A 20 12.14 13.08 6.58
N ASP A 21 12.50 12.82 7.85
CA ASP A 21 11.76 13.31 9.03
C ASP A 21 11.48 14.81 8.94
N ARG A 22 10.23 15.20 9.21
CA ARG A 22 9.75 16.60 9.08
C ARG A 22 10.60 17.55 9.92
N ASP A 23 10.99 17.14 11.12
CA ASP A 23 11.83 17.93 12.03
C ASP A 23 13.25 18.14 11.47
N LEU A 24 13.78 17.15 10.74
CA LEU A 24 15.07 17.28 10.06
C LEU A 24 14.97 18.29 8.91
N ILE A 25 13.86 18.30 8.18
CA ILE A 25 13.61 19.23 7.08
C ILE A 25 13.47 20.66 7.63
N VAL A 26 12.69 20.86 8.70
CA VAL A 26 12.53 22.18 9.34
C VAL A 26 13.87 22.69 9.87
N LYS A 27 14.66 21.83 10.53
CA LYS A 27 16.00 22.19 11.01
C LYS A 27 16.92 22.67 9.88
N GLU A 28 16.93 21.96 8.76
CA GLU A 28 17.77 22.29 7.61
C GLU A 28 17.31 23.58 6.90
N VAL A 29 15.99 23.82 6.85
CA VAL A 29 15.42 25.08 6.33
C VAL A 29 15.80 26.26 7.22
N CYS A 30 15.70 26.11 8.54
CA CYS A 30 16.13 27.14 9.50
C CYS A 30 17.63 27.46 9.36
N LEU A 31 18.47 26.45 9.17
CA LEU A 31 19.92 26.63 8.97
C LEU A 31 20.26 27.39 7.68
N ARG A 32 19.50 27.17 6.59
CA ARG A 32 19.77 27.81 5.29
C ARG A 32 19.19 29.22 5.18
N GLN A 33 18.03 29.47 5.78
CA GLN A 33 17.37 30.77 5.75
C GLN A 33 17.76 31.66 6.94
N ASN A 34 18.52 31.11 7.90
CA ASN A 34 18.88 31.77 9.16
C ASN A 34 17.64 32.32 9.88
N CYS A 35 16.56 31.53 9.91
CA CYS A 35 15.28 31.88 10.52
C CYS A 35 15.00 31.06 11.77
N PHE A 36 14.08 31.54 12.60
CA PHE A 36 13.65 30.82 13.79
C PHE A 36 12.81 29.59 13.43
N TRP A 37 12.73 28.63 14.35
CA TRP A 37 12.00 27.38 14.16
C TRP A 37 10.54 27.59 13.74
N GLU A 38 9.84 28.54 14.38
CA GLU A 38 8.44 28.86 14.05
C GLU A 38 8.27 29.39 12.62
N GLU A 39 9.19 30.26 12.18
CA GLU A 39 9.19 30.78 10.81
C GLU A 39 9.49 29.68 9.79
N GLY A 40 10.47 28.82 10.07
CA GLY A 40 10.83 27.67 9.25
C GLY A 40 9.70 26.65 9.14
N GLU A 41 8.99 26.37 10.24
CA GLU A 41 7.83 25.48 10.22
C GLU A 41 6.67 26.07 9.41
N SER A 42 6.40 27.38 9.54
CA SER A 42 5.39 28.05 8.71
C SER A 42 5.74 27.98 7.21
N LEU A 43 7.03 28.10 6.88
CA LEU A 43 7.53 28.05 5.50
C LEU A 43 7.43 26.64 4.92
N VAL A 44 7.80 25.63 5.70
CA VAL A 44 7.63 24.22 5.32
C VAL A 44 6.15 23.87 5.16
N ASN A 45 5.28 24.29 6.08
CA ASN A 45 3.84 24.08 5.96
C ASN A 45 3.25 24.77 4.72
N ARG A 46 3.70 25.99 4.40
CA ARG A 46 3.25 26.72 3.21
C ARG A 46 3.72 26.02 1.93
N ILE A 47 4.97 25.58 1.88
CA ILE A 47 5.51 24.85 0.73
C ILE A 47 4.85 23.47 0.57
N GLU A 48 4.58 22.78 1.68
CA GLU A 48 3.91 21.47 1.71
C GLU A 48 2.46 21.59 1.24
N SER A 49 1.71 22.58 1.72
CA SER A 49 0.34 22.85 1.27
C SER A 49 0.27 23.31 -0.19
N GLU A 50 1.21 24.14 -0.64
CA GLU A 50 1.30 24.64 -2.02
C GLU A 50 1.73 23.54 -3.01
N ASN A 51 2.55 22.57 -2.57
CA ASN A 51 3.03 21.44 -3.39
C ASN A 51 2.38 20.10 -3.04
N ARG A 52 1.30 20.10 -2.25
CA ARG A 52 0.62 18.90 -1.77
C ARG A 52 0.23 17.96 -2.92
N SER A 53 -0.26 18.52 -4.02
CA SER A 53 -0.64 17.77 -5.23
C SER A 53 0.56 17.10 -5.93
N ARG A 54 1.76 17.69 -5.87
CA ARG A 54 3.00 17.08 -6.40
C ARG A 54 3.53 15.99 -5.47
N LEU A 55 3.43 16.18 -4.16
CA LEU A 55 3.84 15.21 -3.14
C LEU A 55 2.88 14.01 -3.04
N GLU A 56 1.58 14.22 -3.24
CA GLU A 56 0.60 13.13 -3.32
C GLU A 56 0.79 12.28 -4.57
N LYS A 57 1.16 12.90 -5.71
CA LYS A 57 1.53 12.16 -6.92
C LYS A 57 2.78 11.30 -6.73
N SER A 58 3.77 11.75 -5.95
CA SER A 58 4.98 10.95 -5.69
C SER A 58 4.79 9.84 -4.65
N LYS A 59 3.81 9.97 -3.73
CA LYS A 59 3.43 8.90 -2.78
C LYS A 59 2.52 7.82 -3.38
N SER A 60 1.79 8.14 -4.45
CA SER A 60 0.84 7.24 -5.12
C SER A 60 1.41 5.91 -5.69
N PRO A 61 2.62 5.84 -6.29
CA PRO A 61 3.12 4.60 -6.88
C PRO A 61 3.46 3.52 -5.84
N LEU A 62 3.90 3.88 -4.63
CA LEU A 62 4.20 2.90 -3.58
C LEU A 62 2.94 2.18 -3.09
N MET A 63 1.83 2.90 -2.95
CA MET A 63 0.55 2.31 -2.53
C MET A 63 0.03 1.34 -3.60
N LEU A 64 0.15 1.70 -4.89
CA LEU A 64 -0.20 0.83 -6.01
C LEU A 64 0.65 -0.44 -6.05
N ILE A 65 1.98 -0.30 -5.91
CA ILE A 65 2.89 -1.44 -5.90
C ILE A 65 2.58 -2.37 -4.72
N LEU A 66 2.37 -1.81 -3.53
CA LEU A 66 2.06 -2.59 -2.33
C LEU A 66 0.71 -3.31 -2.47
N SER A 67 -0.32 -2.63 -2.96
CA SER A 67 -1.65 -3.21 -3.17
C SER A 67 -1.63 -4.30 -4.25
N SER A 68 -0.85 -4.11 -5.31
CA SER A 68 -0.61 -5.11 -6.36
C SER A 68 0.13 -6.34 -5.83
N LEU A 69 1.15 -6.14 -4.99
CA LEU A 69 1.86 -7.21 -4.30
C LEU A 69 0.93 -8.03 -3.40
N PHE A 70 0.10 -7.38 -2.58
CA PHE A 70 -0.87 -8.08 -1.75
C PHE A 70 -1.91 -8.85 -2.57
N ALA A 71 -2.40 -8.27 -3.68
CA ALA A 71 -3.35 -8.94 -4.56
C ALA A 71 -2.74 -10.18 -5.24
N THR A 72 -1.53 -10.07 -5.76
CA THR A 72 -0.82 -11.18 -6.43
C THR A 72 -0.42 -12.26 -5.44
N ALA A 73 0.12 -11.90 -4.28
CA ALA A 73 0.44 -12.85 -3.21
C ALA A 73 -0.81 -13.59 -2.71
N GLY A 74 -1.90 -12.86 -2.48
CA GLY A 74 -3.19 -13.43 -2.09
C GLY A 74 -3.73 -14.42 -3.13
N LEU A 75 -3.66 -14.08 -4.41
CA LEU A 75 -4.13 -14.94 -5.50
C LEU A 75 -3.30 -16.23 -5.63
N VAL A 76 -1.97 -16.12 -5.59
CA VAL A 76 -1.08 -17.30 -5.64
C VAL A 76 -1.34 -18.21 -4.44
N TRP A 77 -1.50 -17.64 -3.25
CA TRP A 77 -1.80 -18.40 -2.04
C TRP A 77 -3.18 -19.07 -2.07
N ALA A 78 -4.18 -18.38 -2.62
CA ALA A 78 -5.52 -18.93 -2.82
C ALA A 78 -5.50 -20.12 -3.78
N LEU A 79 -4.77 -20.01 -4.90
CA LEU A 79 -4.61 -21.11 -5.86
C LEU A 79 -3.90 -22.32 -5.25
N PHE A 80 -2.84 -22.09 -4.47
CA PHE A 80 -2.13 -23.15 -3.77
C PHE A 80 -3.03 -23.87 -2.75
N SER A 81 -3.77 -23.11 -1.95
CA SER A 81 -4.71 -23.64 -0.96
C SER A 81 -5.85 -24.42 -1.62
N PHE A 82 -6.38 -23.90 -2.74
CA PHE A 82 -7.41 -24.56 -3.53
C PHE A 82 -6.93 -25.88 -4.12
N TYR A 83 -5.72 -25.91 -4.69
CA TYR A 83 -5.12 -27.14 -5.19
C TYR A 83 -4.95 -28.19 -4.09
N GLY A 84 -4.44 -27.79 -2.92
CA GLY A 84 -4.27 -28.69 -1.77
C GLY A 84 -5.59 -29.27 -1.22
N LEU A 85 -6.70 -28.55 -1.40
CA LEU A 85 -8.04 -29.02 -1.01
C LEU A 85 -8.67 -29.96 -2.05
N VAL A 86 -8.46 -29.70 -3.35
CA VAL A 86 -9.13 -30.41 -4.44
C VAL A 86 -8.36 -31.67 -4.88
N ALA A 87 -7.03 -31.64 -4.90
CA ALA A 87 -6.19 -32.78 -5.25
C ALA A 87 -6.52 -34.07 -4.45
N PRO A 88 -6.64 -34.05 -3.11
CA PRO A 88 -7.04 -35.24 -2.34
C PRO A 88 -8.46 -35.73 -2.63
N ILE A 89 -9.40 -34.85 -2.99
CA ILE A 89 -10.76 -35.25 -3.40
C ILE A 89 -10.71 -36.03 -4.71
N TYR A 90 -9.94 -35.52 -5.68
CA TYR A 90 -9.76 -36.16 -6.97
C TYR A 90 -9.13 -37.56 -6.84
N LEU A 91 -8.12 -37.70 -5.97
CA LEU A 91 -7.48 -38.99 -5.67
C LEU A 91 -8.43 -39.95 -4.95
N MET A 92 -9.25 -39.47 -4.00
CA MET A 92 -10.29 -40.28 -3.36
C MET A 92 -11.27 -40.88 -4.37
N TRP A 93 -11.71 -40.06 -5.33
CA TRP A 93 -12.68 -40.46 -6.35
C TRP A 93 -12.10 -41.52 -7.30
N LYS A 94 -10.81 -41.39 -7.63
CA LYS A 94 -10.12 -42.30 -8.56
C LYS A 94 -9.77 -43.66 -7.94
N GLU A 95 -9.39 -43.69 -6.67
CA GLU A 95 -8.71 -44.86 -6.09
C GLU A 95 -9.58 -45.72 -5.16
N HIS A 96 -10.85 -45.35 -4.94
CA HIS A 96 -11.82 -46.08 -4.08
C HIS A 96 -11.33 -46.41 -2.64
N ARG A 97 -10.18 -45.88 -2.20
CA ARG A 97 -9.66 -46.01 -0.83
C ARG A 97 -10.20 -44.90 0.07
N GLY A 98 -11.50 -44.95 0.35
CA GLY A 98 -12.25 -43.83 0.93
C GLY A 98 -11.93 -43.46 2.38
N LEU A 99 -11.44 -44.40 3.21
CA LEU A 99 -11.39 -44.18 4.67
C LEU A 99 -10.14 -43.40 5.15
N VAL A 100 -8.95 -43.79 4.68
CA VAL A 100 -7.69 -43.11 5.06
C VAL A 100 -7.58 -41.74 4.38
N HIS A 101 -7.94 -41.64 3.10
CA HIS A 101 -7.88 -40.38 2.36
C HIS A 101 -8.98 -39.41 2.79
N GLY A 102 -10.14 -39.89 3.24
CA GLY A 102 -11.20 -39.05 3.80
C GLY A 102 -10.79 -38.41 5.13
N ALA A 103 -10.16 -39.17 6.02
CA ALA A 103 -9.64 -38.63 7.28
C ALA A 103 -8.54 -37.58 7.05
N LEU A 104 -7.62 -37.84 6.12
CA LEU A 104 -6.56 -36.90 5.74
C LEU A 104 -7.13 -35.62 5.11
N TRP A 105 -8.19 -35.76 4.31
CA TRP A 105 -8.89 -34.63 3.69
C TRP A 105 -9.55 -33.73 4.74
N ILE A 106 -10.25 -34.29 5.72
CA ILE A 106 -10.89 -33.51 6.80
C ILE A 106 -9.84 -32.73 7.60
N TYR A 107 -8.71 -33.36 7.90
CA TYR A 107 -7.60 -32.70 8.58
C TYR A 107 -7.01 -31.55 7.75
N ASN A 108 -6.71 -31.79 6.47
CA ASN A 108 -6.21 -30.76 5.56
C ASN A 108 -7.23 -29.64 5.34
N PHE A 109 -8.54 -29.96 5.31
CA PHE A 109 -9.61 -28.98 5.19
C PHE A 109 -9.59 -28.00 6.36
N TRP A 110 -9.58 -28.51 7.58
CA TRP A 110 -9.53 -27.66 8.78
C TRP A 110 -8.26 -26.81 8.86
N SER A 111 -7.12 -27.32 8.39
CA SER A 111 -5.88 -26.56 8.35
C SER A 111 -5.87 -25.51 7.24
N LEU A 112 -6.37 -25.81 6.04
CA LEU A 112 -6.26 -24.95 4.85
C LEU A 112 -7.41 -23.95 4.72
N PHE A 113 -8.57 -24.24 5.32
CA PHE A 113 -9.74 -23.37 5.24
C PHE A 113 -9.50 -21.95 5.81
N PRO A 114 -8.87 -21.76 6.98
CA PRO A 114 -8.53 -20.43 7.49
C PRO A 114 -7.57 -19.66 6.58
N PHE A 115 -6.58 -20.35 5.99
CA PHE A 115 -5.66 -19.72 5.03
C PHE A 115 -6.38 -19.28 3.76
N LEU A 116 -7.37 -20.04 3.31
CA LEU A 116 -8.19 -19.69 2.16
C LEU A 116 -9.01 -18.42 2.45
N LEU A 117 -9.66 -18.33 3.62
CA LEU A 117 -10.38 -17.13 4.07
C LEU A 117 -9.45 -15.91 4.21
N MET A 118 -8.26 -16.09 4.77
CA MET A 118 -7.29 -15.01 4.92
C MET A 118 -6.79 -14.52 3.56
N SER A 119 -6.51 -15.44 2.62
CA SER A 119 -6.07 -15.11 1.27
C SER A 119 -7.13 -14.37 0.45
N THR A 120 -8.41 -14.75 0.58
CA THR A 120 -9.51 -14.02 -0.07
C THR A 120 -9.68 -12.64 0.53
N GLY A 121 -9.57 -12.50 1.85
CA GLY A 121 -9.55 -11.19 2.52
C GLY A 121 -8.43 -10.29 2.00
N MET A 122 -7.21 -10.82 1.88
CA MET A 122 -6.07 -10.09 1.31
C MET A 122 -6.29 -9.69 -0.15
N THR A 123 -6.87 -10.59 -0.96
CA THR A 123 -7.14 -10.33 -2.37
C THR A 123 -8.19 -9.23 -2.53
N ILE A 124 -9.29 -9.29 -1.76
CA ILE A 124 -10.34 -8.27 -1.78
C ILE A 124 -9.78 -6.92 -1.32
N SER A 125 -9.02 -6.90 -0.21
CA SER A 125 -8.39 -5.67 0.28
C SER A 125 -7.42 -5.07 -0.73
N GLY A 126 -6.60 -5.90 -1.39
CA GLY A 126 -5.69 -5.47 -2.45
C GLY A 126 -6.41 -4.92 -3.68
N ILE A 127 -7.53 -5.51 -4.09
CA ILE A 127 -8.35 -4.98 -5.20
C ILE A 127 -8.96 -3.63 -4.84
N PHE A 128 -9.54 -3.50 -3.64
CA PHE A 128 -10.07 -2.22 -3.15
C PHE A 128 -9.00 -1.14 -3.07
N GLY A 129 -7.81 -1.47 -2.58
CA GLY A 129 -6.68 -0.55 -2.53
C GLY A 129 -6.23 -0.07 -3.90
N VAL A 130 -6.24 -0.94 -4.92
CA VAL A 130 -5.94 -0.57 -6.31
C VAL A 130 -7.04 0.34 -6.87
N ILE A 131 -8.32 -0.01 -6.69
CA ILE A 131 -9.45 0.81 -7.18
C ILE A 131 -9.41 2.21 -6.56
N HIS A 132 -9.23 2.30 -5.24
CA HIS A 132 -9.12 3.59 -4.54
C HIS A 132 -7.90 4.39 -5.01
N SER A 133 -6.76 3.73 -5.23
CA SER A 133 -5.56 4.40 -5.75
C SER A 133 -5.77 4.94 -7.17
N VAL A 134 -6.49 4.20 -8.02
CA VAL A 134 -6.82 4.62 -9.39
C VAL A 134 -7.81 5.78 -9.39
N LYS A 135 -8.88 5.72 -8.57
CA LYS A 135 -9.84 6.83 -8.43
C LYS A 135 -9.16 8.12 -7.96
N ARG A 136 -8.27 8.02 -6.96
CA ARG A 136 -7.47 9.15 -6.47
C ARG A 136 -6.56 9.75 -7.54
N LEU A 137 -5.98 8.91 -8.39
CA LEU A 137 -5.16 9.37 -9.54
C LEU A 137 -5.99 10.02 -10.64
N ARG A 138 -7.27 9.63 -10.78
CA ARG A 138 -8.20 10.21 -11.75
C ARG A 138 -8.78 11.55 -11.29
N GLY A 139 -8.59 11.93 -10.03
CA GLY A 139 -9.13 13.16 -9.44
C GLY A 139 -10.64 13.12 -9.23
N GLU A 140 -11.24 11.92 -9.19
CA GLU A 140 -12.69 11.74 -8.99
C GLU A 140 -13.12 11.90 -7.51
N ASP A 141 -12.19 12.09 -6.57
CA ASP A 141 -12.48 12.25 -5.13
C ASP A 141 -12.93 13.68 -4.74
N VAL A 142 -13.37 14.53 -5.69
CA VAL A 142 -13.75 15.94 -5.43
C VAL A 142 -15.26 16.15 -5.23
N GLU A 143 -16.11 15.14 -5.44
CA GLU A 143 -17.55 15.28 -5.24
C GLU A 143 -18.09 14.31 -4.17
N GLU A 144 -18.02 14.73 -2.90
CA GLU A 144 -19.07 14.47 -1.94
C GLU A 144 -19.01 15.52 -0.81
N PRO A 145 -19.64 16.70 -0.98
CA PRO A 145 -20.09 17.48 0.16
C PRO A 145 -21.34 16.80 0.76
N ILE A 146 -21.12 16.22 1.95
CA ILE A 146 -22.05 15.96 3.07
C ILE A 146 -23.54 15.77 2.72
#